data_AF-B5HUI1-F1
#
_entry.id   AF-B5HUI1-F1
#
_cell.length_a   1.000
_cell.length_b   1.000
_cell.length_c   1.000
_cell.angle_alpha   90.00
_cell.angle_beta   90.00
_cell.angle_gamma   90.00
#
_symmetry.space_group_name_H-M   'P 1'
#
loop_
_entity.id
_entity.type
_entity.pdbx_description
1 polymer ?
#
loop_
_entity_poly.entity_id
_entity_poly.type
_entity_poly.pdbx_seq_one_letter_code
_entity_poly.pdbx_strand_id
1 'polypeptide(L)'
;MRYVNGMRGSALAVVVASVALAVAGCQPGGGGADTGDGGVTPSEAAGSPASSSTPAAPKAGSSASGSFTPSGPSTPSASRPASSTPAASAPASSAPAPGGPAATCSAGSLKATARQAAERPDGTGTGAAVVEFTNVSARTCVLKGHPTVAGAGNGSPEMNVPLTVKPTGAAASVKVAPGGKAWVKLTFVQVQGEGDGYCVSGSAPVVYPTMVVRLPGSGAHQVALDDGQFAECDDTVTVTAVSAVRPS
;
A
#
# COMPACT_ATOMS: atom_id res chain seq x y z
N MET A 1 -7.46 -41.69 -31.27
CA MET A 1 -6.87 -41.00 -32.43
C MET A 1 -5.89 -39.97 -31.91
N ARG A 2 -4.61 -40.09 -32.28
CA ARG A 2 -3.58 -39.09 -31.94
C ARG A 2 -3.53 -38.07 -33.07
N TYR A 3 -3.63 -36.79 -32.74
CA TYR A 3 -3.27 -35.71 -33.65
C TYR A 3 -2.07 -35.00 -33.05
N VAL A 4 -0.95 -35.05 -33.76
CA VAL A 4 0.32 -34.40 -33.40
C VAL A 4 0.61 -33.34 -34.46
N ASN A 5 1.25 -32.27 -33.99
CA ASN A 5 2.12 -31.32 -34.68
C ASN A 5 1.55 -30.08 -35.39
N GLY A 6 2.20 -28.95 -35.03
CA GLY A 6 2.67 -27.95 -36.00
C GLY A 6 2.43 -26.50 -35.55
N MET A 7 3.35 -25.88 -34.81
CA MET A 7 4.42 -24.99 -35.34
C MET A 7 3.98 -23.55 -35.66
N ARG A 8 4.49 -22.57 -34.90
CA ARG A 8 5.44 -21.50 -35.36
C ARG A 8 5.40 -20.29 -34.42
N GLY A 9 6.59 -19.92 -33.95
CA GLY A 9 6.82 -18.71 -33.18
C GLY A 9 6.84 -17.46 -34.05
N SER A 10 6.83 -16.31 -33.38
CA SER A 10 7.21 -15.02 -33.94
C SER A 10 7.84 -14.22 -32.82
N ALA A 11 9.16 -14.06 -32.88
CA ALA A 11 9.91 -13.10 -32.09
C ALA A 11 9.81 -11.75 -32.79
N LEU A 12 9.28 -10.74 -32.10
CA LEU A 12 9.28 -9.36 -32.58
C LEU A 12 10.53 -8.67 -32.02
N ALA A 13 11.44 -8.29 -32.92
CA ALA A 13 12.56 -7.42 -32.63
C ALA A 13 12.05 -5.97 -32.56
N VAL A 14 12.27 -5.28 -31.43
CA VAL A 14 11.97 -3.86 -31.28
C VAL A 14 13.25 -3.07 -31.54
N VAL A 15 13.24 -2.27 -32.60
CA VAL A 15 14.29 -1.31 -32.96
C VAL A 15 14.07 -0.04 -32.14
N VAL A 16 15.04 0.31 -31.28
CA VAL A 16 15.08 1.59 -30.57
C VAL A 16 15.88 2.58 -31.40
N ALA A 17 15.21 3.56 -32.00
CA ALA A 17 15.84 4.69 -32.66
C ALA A 17 15.92 5.87 -31.69
N SER A 18 17.14 6.19 -31.24
CA SER A 18 17.44 7.36 -30.42
C SER A 18 17.48 8.62 -31.28
N VAL A 19 16.58 9.58 -31.03
CA VAL A 19 16.64 10.92 -31.64
C VAL A 19 17.30 11.86 -30.64
N ALA A 20 18.50 12.33 -30.98
CA ALA A 20 19.17 13.42 -30.28
C ALA A 20 18.62 14.76 -30.80
N LEU A 21 17.92 15.50 -29.94
CA LEU A 21 17.55 16.90 -30.20
C LEU A 21 18.71 17.81 -29.80
N ALA A 22 19.42 18.34 -30.80
CA ALA A 22 20.32 19.46 -30.63
C ALA A 22 19.49 20.75 -30.49
N VAL A 23 19.57 21.42 -29.33
CA VAL A 23 19.01 22.76 -29.14
C VAL A 23 20.08 23.77 -29.55
N ALA A 24 19.83 24.45 -30.66
CA ALA A 24 20.55 25.65 -31.07
C ALA A 24 19.69 26.88 -30.75
N GLY A 25 20.31 27.90 -30.13
CA GLY A 25 19.89 29.29 -30.23
C GLY A 25 19.32 29.94 -28.95
N CYS A 26 20.08 30.85 -28.35
CA CYS A 26 19.73 32.28 -28.36
C CYS A 26 20.89 33.11 -27.78
N GLN A 27 21.36 34.03 -28.62
CA GLN A 27 22.39 35.02 -28.34
C GLN A 27 21.69 36.34 -27.99
N PRO A 28 21.91 36.94 -26.81
CA PRO A 28 21.36 38.25 -26.52
C PRO A 28 22.31 39.33 -27.10
N GLY A 29 21.90 39.92 -28.22
CA GLY A 29 22.42 41.20 -28.69
C GLY A 29 21.56 42.32 -28.12
N GLY A 30 22.16 43.18 -27.30
CA GLY A 30 21.52 44.40 -26.82
C GLY A 30 22.46 45.22 -25.95
N GLY A 31 23.06 46.27 -26.49
CA GLY A 31 23.90 47.18 -25.72
C GLY A 31 24.45 48.35 -26.56
N GLY A 32 23.90 49.54 -26.31
CA GLY A 32 24.30 50.83 -26.89
C GLY A 32 23.13 51.81 -26.72
N ALA A 33 22.83 52.27 -25.49
CA ALA A 33 23.46 53.38 -24.77
C ALA A 33 22.98 54.74 -25.28
N ASP A 34 22.12 55.41 -24.50
CA ASP A 34 22.22 56.84 -24.24
C ASP A 34 21.35 57.29 -23.05
N THR A 35 21.88 58.30 -22.35
CA THR A 35 21.26 59.17 -21.32
C THR A 35 21.32 58.73 -19.85
N GLY A 36 22.41 59.13 -19.18
CA GLY A 36 22.39 60.32 -18.31
C GLY A 36 21.71 60.25 -16.94
N ASP A 37 22.56 60.38 -15.92
CA ASP A 37 22.37 61.09 -14.64
C ASP A 37 21.58 60.43 -13.49
N GLY A 38 22.20 60.41 -12.29
CA GLY A 38 21.55 60.12 -11.02
C GLY A 38 22.25 59.07 -10.16
N GLY A 39 23.01 59.51 -9.16
CA GLY A 39 23.84 58.68 -8.30
C GLY A 39 23.16 58.06 -7.07
N VAL A 40 23.97 57.19 -6.44
CA VAL A 40 24.05 56.71 -5.04
C VAL A 40 23.00 55.72 -4.47
N THR A 41 23.41 54.45 -4.52
CA THR A 41 23.45 53.40 -3.46
C THR A 41 22.20 53.06 -2.62
N PRO A 42 21.77 51.78 -2.61
CA PRO A 42 20.95 51.20 -1.54
C PRO A 42 21.82 50.66 -0.39
N SER A 43 21.49 51.05 0.85
CA SER A 43 22.00 50.46 2.08
C SER A 43 21.18 49.24 2.51
N GLU A 44 21.93 48.23 2.95
CA GLU A 44 21.61 47.20 3.96
C GLU A 44 20.47 46.20 3.70
N ALA A 45 20.88 45.03 3.19
CA ALA A 45 20.41 43.76 3.73
C ALA A 45 21.47 43.19 4.69
N ALA A 46 21.13 43.13 5.99
CA ALA A 46 21.78 42.30 7.00
C ALA A 46 20.87 41.08 7.25
N GLY A 47 21.33 39.85 7.50
CA GLY A 47 22.66 39.28 7.59
C GLY A 47 22.53 37.76 7.78
N SER A 48 23.50 37.04 7.21
CA SER A 48 24.13 35.71 7.46
C SER A 48 23.81 34.91 8.75
N PRO A 49 24.36 33.69 8.98
CA PRO A 49 24.99 32.69 8.09
C PRO A 49 24.50 31.24 8.37
N ALA A 50 24.84 30.26 7.51
CA ALA A 50 25.12 28.90 8.00
C ALA A 50 26.07 28.15 7.06
N SER A 51 27.16 27.68 7.66
CA SER A 51 28.36 27.17 7.01
C SER A 51 28.27 25.69 6.61
N SER A 52 29.01 25.44 5.54
CA SER A 52 29.69 24.23 5.09
C SER A 52 30.12 23.16 6.12
N SER A 53 29.94 21.90 5.67
CA SER A 53 30.88 20.76 5.70
C SER A 53 31.04 19.83 6.91
N THR A 54 30.92 18.53 6.55
CA THR A 54 31.51 17.29 7.09
C THR A 54 30.81 16.53 8.24
N PRO A 55 30.41 15.25 8.02
CA PRO A 55 30.02 14.34 9.10
C PRO A 55 31.24 13.64 9.74
N ALA A 56 31.35 13.75 11.07
CA ALA A 56 32.24 12.95 11.88
C ALA A 56 31.53 11.68 12.39
N ALA A 57 32.25 10.56 12.35
CA ALA A 57 31.81 9.24 12.81
C ALA A 57 31.62 9.18 14.35
N PRO A 58 30.63 8.42 14.86
CA PRO A 58 30.56 8.12 16.28
C PRO A 58 31.47 6.92 16.65
N LYS A 59 32.21 7.16 17.72
CA LYS A 59 33.21 6.34 18.38
C LYS A 59 32.55 5.20 19.16
N ALA A 60 33.01 3.96 18.90
CA ALA A 60 32.71 2.80 19.73
C ALA A 60 33.43 2.90 21.09
N GLY A 61 32.69 2.71 22.18
CA GLY A 61 33.21 2.55 23.53
C GLY A 61 33.24 1.07 23.92
N SER A 62 34.44 0.56 24.19
CA SER A 62 34.68 -0.78 24.73
C SER A 62 34.73 -0.78 26.27
N SER A 63 34.35 -1.93 26.85
CA SER A 63 35.08 -2.69 27.90
C SER A 63 34.31 -2.99 29.19
N ALA A 64 33.97 -4.28 29.37
CA ALA A 64 34.28 -5.10 30.55
C ALA A 64 33.98 -6.57 30.20
N SER A 65 34.98 -7.37 29.83
CA SER A 65 35.73 -8.32 30.68
C SER A 65 34.86 -9.32 31.44
N GLY A 66 34.84 -10.55 30.92
CA GLY A 66 34.32 -11.76 31.57
C GLY A 66 34.93 -12.98 30.90
N SER A 67 36.17 -13.26 31.30
CA SER A 67 37.01 -14.37 30.83
C SER A 67 36.53 -15.69 31.43
N PHE A 68 36.25 -16.73 30.62
CA PHE A 68 36.48 -18.14 30.97
C PHE A 68 36.56 -19.01 29.69
N THR A 69 37.72 -19.62 29.45
CA THR A 69 37.95 -20.73 28.51
C THR A 69 38.37 -21.97 29.33
N PRO A 70 38.70 -23.12 28.71
CA PRO A 70 37.77 -24.16 28.29
C PRO A 70 38.13 -25.52 28.93
N SER A 71 37.30 -26.56 28.78
CA SER A 71 37.79 -27.97 28.82
C SER A 71 36.73 -28.94 28.29
N GLY A 72 36.94 -29.39 27.06
CA GLY A 72 37.26 -30.79 26.73
C GLY A 72 36.20 -31.91 26.88
N PRO A 73 36.33 -32.98 26.06
CA PRO A 73 35.21 -33.84 25.63
C PRO A 73 35.20 -35.22 26.31
N SER A 74 34.06 -35.93 26.28
CA SER A 74 34.00 -37.40 26.44
C SER A 74 32.65 -37.99 25.99
N THR A 75 32.67 -38.74 24.88
CA THR A 75 31.86 -39.97 24.65
C THR A 75 32.67 -41.18 25.17
N PRO A 76 32.15 -42.43 25.42
CA PRO A 76 30.94 -43.08 24.89
C PRO A 76 30.17 -44.05 25.85
N SER A 77 29.11 -44.69 25.30
CA SER A 77 28.55 -46.04 25.60
C SER A 77 27.98 -46.42 26.98
N ALA A 78 26.69 -46.83 27.03
CA ALA A 78 26.27 -48.25 27.13
C ALA A 78 24.77 -48.43 27.56
N SER A 79 24.03 -49.15 26.71
CA SER A 79 23.00 -50.19 26.92
C SER A 79 22.13 -50.30 28.21
N ARG A 80 20.78 -50.21 28.02
CA ARG A 80 19.61 -51.03 28.50
C ARG A 80 19.45 -51.37 30.02
N PRO A 81 18.26 -51.77 30.56
CA PRO A 81 16.99 -52.16 29.94
C PRO A 81 15.68 -51.58 30.55
N ALA A 82 14.56 -52.08 30.00
CA ALA A 82 13.17 -51.72 30.18
C ALA A 82 12.62 -51.66 31.62
N SER A 83 11.63 -50.80 31.82
CA SER A 83 10.62 -50.93 32.88
C SER A 83 9.27 -50.45 32.37
N SER A 84 8.36 -51.40 32.25
CA SER A 84 6.95 -51.28 31.91
C SER A 84 6.20 -50.39 32.90
N THR A 85 5.50 -49.37 32.41
CA THR A 85 4.50 -48.61 33.17
C THR A 85 3.18 -48.53 32.38
N PRO A 86 2.04 -48.47 33.08
CA PRO A 86 0.74 -48.81 32.52
C PRO A 86 0.21 -47.73 31.57
N ALA A 87 -0.54 -48.16 30.56
CA ALA A 87 -1.27 -47.29 29.64
C ALA A 87 -2.24 -46.38 30.41
N ALA A 88 -1.84 -45.14 30.65
CA ALA A 88 -2.74 -44.08 31.03
C ALA A 88 -3.67 -43.82 29.84
N SER A 89 -4.96 -44.10 30.04
CA SER A 89 -6.01 -43.75 29.10
C SER A 89 -5.96 -42.24 28.86
N ALA A 90 -5.62 -41.83 27.64
CA ALA A 90 -5.66 -40.45 27.23
C ALA A 90 -7.08 -39.91 27.42
N PRO A 91 -7.28 -38.74 28.04
CA PRO A 91 -8.60 -38.12 28.06
C PRO A 91 -8.99 -37.82 26.61
N ALA A 92 -10.22 -38.23 26.25
CA ALA A 92 -10.79 -37.92 24.96
C ALA A 92 -10.76 -36.40 24.76
N SER A 93 -10.01 -35.94 23.75
CA SER A 93 -10.07 -34.57 23.24
C SER A 93 -11.53 -34.27 22.91
N SER A 94 -12.17 -33.50 23.79
CA SER A 94 -13.50 -32.97 23.54
C SER A 94 -13.37 -32.02 22.34
N ALA A 95 -13.90 -32.45 21.20
CA ALA A 95 -14.00 -31.60 20.02
C ALA A 95 -14.77 -30.32 20.42
N PRO A 96 -14.31 -29.13 20.01
CA PRO A 96 -15.06 -27.91 20.28
C PRO A 96 -16.43 -28.01 19.61
N ALA A 97 -17.50 -27.80 20.39
CA ALA A 97 -18.85 -27.75 19.86
C ALA A 97 -18.94 -26.66 18.78
N PRO A 98 -19.38 -26.98 17.54
CA PRO A 98 -19.58 -25.98 16.50
C PRO A 98 -20.90 -25.26 16.79
N GLY A 99 -20.86 -24.05 17.35
CA GLY A 99 -22.11 -23.34 17.64
C GLY A 99 -22.03 -21.89 18.10
N GLY A 100 -20.86 -21.26 18.15
CA GLY A 100 -20.76 -19.83 18.42
C GLY A 100 -20.96 -18.99 17.15
N PRO A 101 -21.57 -17.79 17.23
CA PRO A 101 -21.52 -16.84 16.12
C PRO A 101 -20.05 -16.60 15.74
N ALA A 102 -19.76 -16.65 14.45
CA ALA A 102 -18.38 -16.51 13.98
C ALA A 102 -17.82 -15.12 14.39
N ALA A 103 -16.61 -15.12 14.93
CA ALA A 103 -15.96 -13.91 15.41
C ALA A 103 -15.70 -12.92 14.27
N THR A 104 -15.65 -11.63 14.59
CA THR A 104 -15.23 -10.60 13.61
C THR A 104 -13.80 -10.85 13.18
N CYS A 105 -13.49 -10.66 11.90
CA CYS A 105 -12.11 -10.81 11.41
C CYS A 105 -11.21 -9.78 12.10
N SER A 106 -10.08 -10.20 12.65
CA SER A 106 -9.08 -9.24 13.16
C SER A 106 -8.29 -8.64 12.00
N ALA A 107 -7.67 -7.47 12.22
CA ALA A 107 -6.85 -6.81 11.21
C ALA A 107 -5.74 -7.74 10.67
N GLY A 108 -4.99 -8.41 11.56
CA GLY A 108 -3.94 -9.35 11.17
C GLY A 108 -4.43 -10.64 10.51
N SER A 109 -5.74 -10.90 10.50
CA SER A 109 -6.33 -12.06 9.79
C SER A 109 -6.65 -11.76 8.34
N LEU A 110 -6.53 -10.50 7.90
CA LEU A 110 -6.90 -10.07 6.56
C LEU A 110 -5.66 -9.56 5.83
N LYS A 111 -5.53 -9.98 4.57
CA LYS A 111 -4.66 -9.32 3.60
C LYS A 111 -5.53 -8.50 2.66
N ALA A 112 -5.19 -7.23 2.48
CA ALA A 112 -5.90 -6.33 1.58
C ALA A 112 -5.08 -6.05 0.30
N THR A 113 -5.76 -6.00 -0.85
CA THR A 113 -5.20 -5.53 -2.13
C THR A 113 -6.22 -4.65 -2.83
N ALA A 114 -5.78 -3.78 -3.74
CA ALA A 114 -6.69 -2.93 -4.50
C ALA A 114 -6.32 -2.90 -5.98
N ARG A 115 -7.35 -2.83 -6.82
CA ARG A 115 -7.22 -2.70 -8.26
C ARG A 115 -8.32 -1.81 -8.81
N GLN A 116 -8.11 -1.27 -10.00
CA GLN A 116 -9.17 -0.52 -10.68
C GLN A 116 -10.41 -1.41 -10.91
N ALA A 117 -11.59 -0.80 -10.74
CA ALA A 117 -12.85 -1.44 -11.08
C ALA A 117 -12.96 -1.59 -12.61
N ALA A 118 -13.67 -2.60 -13.07
CA ALA A 118 -13.97 -2.75 -14.50
C ALA A 118 -14.99 -1.69 -14.93
N GLU A 119 -15.97 -1.41 -14.08
CA GLU A 119 -16.97 -0.36 -14.28
C GLU A 119 -16.61 0.89 -13.49
N ARG A 120 -16.28 1.96 -14.22
CA ARG A 120 -15.78 3.23 -13.68
C ARG A 120 -16.60 4.39 -14.22
N PRO A 121 -16.77 5.47 -13.44
CA PRO A 121 -17.31 6.72 -13.98
C PRO A 121 -16.39 7.28 -15.07
N ASP A 122 -16.98 7.93 -16.06
CA ASP A 122 -16.23 8.57 -17.15
C ASP A 122 -15.29 9.66 -16.62
N GLY A 123 -14.06 9.66 -17.14
CA GLY A 123 -13.02 10.60 -16.76
C GLY A 123 -11.62 10.04 -17.01
N THR A 124 -10.60 10.83 -16.70
CA THR A 124 -9.19 10.47 -16.90
C THR A 124 -8.54 9.87 -15.65
N GLY A 125 -9.16 10.07 -14.47
CA GLY A 125 -8.73 9.49 -13.19
C GLY A 125 -9.11 8.01 -12.98
N THR A 126 -8.69 7.48 -11.82
CA THR A 126 -8.96 6.08 -11.42
C THR A 126 -10.46 5.76 -11.39
N GLY A 127 -11.30 6.70 -10.96
CA GLY A 127 -12.77 6.61 -10.98
C GLY A 127 -13.36 5.63 -9.99
N ALA A 128 -12.99 4.36 -10.07
CA ALA A 128 -13.37 3.38 -9.09
C ALA A 128 -12.29 2.32 -8.90
N ALA A 129 -12.21 1.81 -7.67
CA ALA A 129 -11.32 0.75 -7.27
C ALA A 129 -12.09 -0.32 -6.49
N VAL A 130 -11.69 -1.58 -6.65
CA VAL A 130 -12.17 -2.70 -5.85
C VAL A 130 -11.06 -3.10 -4.88
N VAL A 131 -11.39 -3.03 -3.60
CA VAL A 131 -10.53 -3.50 -2.51
C VAL A 131 -10.96 -4.90 -2.14
N GLU A 132 -10.02 -5.83 -2.17
CA GLU A 132 -10.21 -7.22 -1.82
C GLU A 132 -9.59 -7.51 -0.45
N PHE A 133 -10.35 -8.14 0.43
CA PHE A 133 -9.91 -8.63 1.73
C PHE A 133 -9.89 -10.15 1.70
N THR A 134 -8.71 -10.74 1.74
CA THR A 134 -8.53 -12.20 1.83
C THR A 134 -8.30 -12.59 3.28
N ASN A 135 -9.08 -13.54 3.81
CA ASN A 135 -8.82 -14.12 5.12
C ASN A 135 -7.61 -15.05 5.04
N VAL A 136 -6.49 -14.64 5.64
CA VAL A 136 -5.23 -15.40 5.68
C VAL A 136 -5.09 -16.22 6.96
N SER A 137 -6.07 -16.17 7.86
CA SER A 137 -6.08 -16.98 9.08
C SER A 137 -6.61 -18.40 8.81
N ALA A 138 -6.36 -19.30 9.77
CA ALA A 138 -6.90 -20.66 9.75
C ALA A 138 -8.36 -20.76 10.23
N ARG A 139 -9.02 -19.65 10.57
CA ARG A 139 -10.38 -19.64 11.15
C ARG A 139 -11.35 -18.87 10.27
N THR A 140 -12.60 -19.32 10.25
CA THR A 140 -13.67 -18.53 9.64
C THR A 140 -14.01 -17.34 10.52
N CYS A 141 -14.19 -16.18 9.91
CA CYS A 141 -14.55 -14.94 10.60
C CYS A 141 -15.63 -14.16 9.82
N VAL A 142 -16.10 -13.05 10.38
CA VAL A 142 -17.17 -12.22 9.80
C VAL A 142 -16.67 -10.78 9.58
N LEU A 143 -17.08 -10.19 8.46
CA LEU A 143 -16.98 -8.76 8.17
C LEU A 143 -18.38 -8.17 8.05
N LYS A 144 -18.56 -6.89 8.40
CA LYS A 144 -19.86 -6.21 8.28
C LYS A 144 -19.68 -4.70 8.16
N GLY A 145 -20.60 -4.06 7.45
CA GLY A 145 -20.75 -2.61 7.43
C GLY A 145 -20.06 -1.93 6.26
N HIS A 146 -20.03 -0.60 6.35
CA HIS A 146 -19.35 0.28 5.40
C HIS A 146 -18.02 0.73 6.00
N PRO A 147 -16.90 0.65 5.28
CA PRO A 147 -15.64 1.15 5.78
C PRO A 147 -15.56 2.68 5.75
N THR A 148 -14.67 3.23 6.57
CA THR A 148 -14.16 4.59 6.36
C THR A 148 -12.93 4.53 5.45
N VAL A 149 -12.65 5.61 4.73
CA VAL A 149 -11.54 5.68 3.77
C VAL A 149 -10.76 6.96 4.01
N ALA A 150 -9.44 6.88 3.88
CA ALA A 150 -8.54 8.02 3.98
C ALA A 150 -7.43 7.89 2.94
N GLY A 151 -7.03 8.98 2.31
CA GLY A 151 -5.84 9.02 1.46
C GLY A 151 -4.58 9.05 2.30
N ALA A 152 -3.52 8.35 1.90
CA ALA A 152 -2.27 8.28 2.66
C ALA A 152 -1.03 8.19 1.77
N GLY A 153 0.11 8.65 2.32
CA GLY A 153 1.44 8.42 1.76
C GLY A 153 1.87 6.96 1.91
N ASN A 154 2.80 6.52 1.05
CA ASN A 154 3.25 5.12 1.07
C ASN A 154 3.96 4.76 2.38
N GLY A 155 3.53 3.68 3.03
CA GLY A 155 4.14 3.20 4.27
C GLY A 155 3.81 4.00 5.53
N SER A 156 2.93 5.01 5.45
CA SER A 156 2.54 5.85 6.59
C SER A 156 1.02 5.88 6.80
N PRO A 157 0.41 4.74 7.17
CA PRO A 157 -1.05 4.65 7.34
C PRO A 157 -1.59 5.53 8.47
N GLU A 158 -0.77 5.94 9.43
CA GLU A 158 -1.11 6.86 10.51
C GLU A 158 -1.16 8.33 10.06
N MET A 159 -0.43 8.68 9.00
CA MET A 159 -0.42 10.02 8.39
C MET A 159 -1.38 10.06 7.20
N ASN A 160 -2.66 9.87 7.50
CA ASN A 160 -3.73 9.83 6.50
C ASN A 160 -4.65 11.07 6.58
N VAL A 161 -5.28 11.39 5.46
CA VAL A 161 -6.31 12.43 5.34
C VAL A 161 -7.65 11.73 5.12
N PRO A 162 -8.58 11.75 6.11
CA PRO A 162 -9.89 11.15 5.96
C PRO A 162 -10.68 11.76 4.81
N LEU A 163 -11.31 10.92 3.99
CA LEU A 163 -12.24 11.34 2.96
C LEU A 163 -13.67 11.37 3.51
N THR A 164 -14.51 12.24 2.94
CA THR A 164 -15.95 12.24 3.14
C THR A 164 -16.55 11.00 2.47
N VAL A 165 -16.97 10.04 3.29
CA VAL A 165 -17.57 8.79 2.79
C VAL A 165 -19.05 8.97 2.53
N LYS A 166 -19.50 8.57 1.34
CA LYS A 166 -20.90 8.39 0.96
C LYS A 166 -21.22 6.89 0.88
N PRO A 167 -21.80 6.29 1.94
CA PRO A 167 -22.13 4.86 1.94
C PRO A 167 -23.22 4.53 0.93
N THR A 168 -23.09 3.40 0.23
CA THR A 168 -24.13 2.85 -0.66
C THR A 168 -24.38 1.38 -0.42
N GLY A 169 -25.60 0.94 -0.74
CA GLY A 169 -26.05 -0.44 -0.51
C GLY A 169 -26.30 -0.77 0.96
N ALA A 170 -27.00 -1.89 1.18
CA ALA A 170 -27.30 -2.39 2.52
C ALA A 170 -26.13 -3.22 3.08
N ALA A 171 -25.81 -3.02 4.36
CA ALA A 171 -24.78 -3.79 5.03
C ALA A 171 -25.31 -5.15 5.51
N ALA A 172 -24.69 -6.23 5.06
CA ALA A 172 -24.92 -7.59 5.55
C ALA A 172 -23.66 -8.16 6.20
N SER A 173 -23.83 -9.18 7.05
CA SER A 173 -22.70 -9.94 7.59
C SER A 173 -22.13 -10.86 6.50
N VAL A 174 -20.83 -10.75 6.24
CA VAL A 174 -20.10 -11.56 5.27
C VAL A 174 -19.22 -12.55 6.03
N LYS A 175 -19.53 -13.85 5.92
CA LYS A 175 -18.71 -14.92 6.49
C LYS A 175 -17.56 -15.24 5.54
N VAL A 176 -16.32 -15.09 6.02
CA VAL A 176 -15.10 -15.31 5.24
C VAL A 176 -14.36 -16.53 5.78
N ALA A 177 -14.44 -17.65 5.07
CA ALA A 177 -13.68 -18.86 5.38
C ALA A 177 -12.16 -18.63 5.22
N PRO A 178 -11.29 -19.50 5.77
CA PRO A 178 -9.85 -19.48 5.45
C PRO A 178 -9.60 -19.45 3.94
N GLY A 179 -8.78 -18.52 3.46
CA GLY A 179 -8.54 -18.27 2.04
C GLY A 179 -9.69 -17.60 1.28
N GLY A 180 -10.85 -17.44 1.93
CA GLY A 180 -12.02 -16.75 1.40
C GLY A 180 -11.80 -15.25 1.24
N LYS A 181 -12.66 -14.62 0.46
CA LYS A 181 -12.53 -13.21 0.06
C LYS A 181 -13.82 -12.43 0.33
N ALA A 182 -13.65 -11.15 0.58
CA ALA A 182 -14.71 -10.15 0.62
C ALA A 182 -14.23 -8.89 -0.10
N TRP A 183 -15.16 -8.06 -0.56
CA TRP A 183 -14.85 -6.91 -1.39
C TRP A 183 -15.57 -5.65 -0.96
N VAL A 184 -14.98 -4.51 -1.29
CA VAL A 184 -15.57 -3.17 -1.21
C VAL A 184 -15.26 -2.46 -2.53
N LYS A 185 -16.23 -1.73 -3.09
CA LYS A 185 -16.01 -0.79 -4.19
C LYS A 185 -15.89 0.62 -3.64
N LEU A 186 -14.83 1.30 -4.04
CA LEU A 186 -14.59 2.72 -3.84
C LEU A 186 -14.88 3.41 -5.18
N THR A 187 -15.64 4.50 -5.18
CA THR A 187 -15.91 5.31 -6.37
C THR A 187 -15.65 6.76 -6.02
N PHE A 188 -14.67 7.34 -6.70
CA PHE A 188 -14.17 8.68 -6.46
C PHE A 188 -14.87 9.67 -7.40
N VAL A 189 -14.95 10.94 -6.99
CA VAL A 189 -15.28 11.99 -7.94
C VAL A 189 -14.14 12.10 -8.93
N GLN A 190 -14.46 12.04 -10.22
CA GLN A 190 -13.44 11.91 -11.25
C GLN A 190 -12.69 13.22 -11.51
N VAL A 191 -11.37 13.09 -11.58
CA VAL A 191 -10.52 14.08 -12.24
C VAL A 191 -10.79 14.01 -13.75
N GLN A 192 -10.95 15.18 -14.36
CA GLN A 192 -11.25 15.37 -15.78
C GLN A 192 -10.06 16.02 -16.51
N GLY A 193 -10.02 15.87 -17.84
CA GLY A 193 -8.99 16.50 -18.68
C GLY A 193 -7.64 15.77 -18.69
N GLU A 194 -6.75 16.17 -19.61
CA GLU A 194 -5.40 15.62 -19.77
C GLU A 194 -4.37 16.38 -18.92
N GLY A 195 -3.22 15.78 -18.65
CA GLY A 195 -2.12 16.39 -17.89
C GLY A 195 -2.44 16.46 -16.39
N ASP A 196 -2.42 17.67 -15.83
CA ASP A 196 -2.65 17.92 -14.40
C ASP A 196 -4.12 17.71 -13.98
N GLY A 197 -5.01 17.60 -14.95
CA GLY A 197 -6.43 17.39 -14.74
C GLY A 197 -7.13 18.54 -13.99
N TYR A 198 -8.44 18.43 -13.81
CA TYR A 198 -9.24 19.38 -13.05
C TYR A 198 -10.46 18.71 -12.42
N CYS A 199 -10.97 19.30 -11.33
CA CYS A 199 -12.25 18.93 -10.75
C CYS A 199 -13.34 19.84 -11.31
N VAL A 200 -14.48 19.26 -11.70
CA VAL A 200 -15.64 20.02 -12.22
C VAL A 200 -16.16 21.04 -11.21
N SER A 201 -15.98 20.75 -9.92
CA SER A 201 -16.29 21.64 -8.79
C SER A 201 -15.40 22.89 -8.70
N GLY A 202 -14.25 22.92 -9.38
CA GLY A 202 -13.21 23.94 -9.23
C GLY A 202 -12.18 23.65 -8.12
N SER A 203 -12.34 22.56 -7.37
CA SER A 203 -11.35 22.09 -6.40
C SER A 203 -10.04 21.66 -7.10
N ALA A 204 -8.92 21.72 -6.38
CA ALA A 204 -7.67 21.14 -6.86
C ALA A 204 -7.78 19.59 -6.84
N PRO A 205 -7.40 18.88 -7.93
CA PRO A 205 -7.28 17.43 -7.90
C PRO A 205 -6.28 16.97 -6.83
N VAL A 206 -6.59 15.85 -6.17
CA VAL A 206 -5.69 15.23 -5.19
C VAL A 206 -5.33 13.83 -5.64
N VAL A 207 -4.05 13.48 -5.46
CA VAL A 207 -3.53 12.15 -5.79
C VAL A 207 -2.92 11.50 -4.55
N TYR A 208 -3.41 10.31 -4.22
CA TYR A 208 -2.87 9.49 -3.14
C TYR A 208 -2.19 8.23 -3.71
N PRO A 209 -0.95 7.92 -3.30
CA PRO A 209 -0.32 6.66 -3.68
C PRO A 209 -0.99 5.46 -3.03
N THR A 210 -1.63 5.66 -1.87
CA THR A 210 -2.32 4.59 -1.13
C THR A 210 -3.61 5.09 -0.48
N MET A 211 -4.50 4.16 -0.16
CA MET A 211 -5.71 4.39 0.62
C MET A 211 -5.65 3.57 1.91
N VAL A 212 -6.09 4.15 3.02
CA VAL A 212 -6.35 3.45 4.27
C VAL A 212 -7.83 3.15 4.36
N VAL A 213 -8.19 1.87 4.27
CA VAL A 213 -9.56 1.38 4.36
C VAL A 213 -9.77 0.76 5.74
N ARG A 214 -10.62 1.39 6.56
CA ARG A 214 -10.93 0.91 7.90
C ARG A 214 -12.26 0.18 7.91
N LEU A 215 -12.20 -1.12 8.15
CA LEU A 215 -13.36 -1.98 8.30
C LEU A 215 -13.91 -1.91 9.73
N PRO A 216 -15.23 -1.78 9.92
CA PRO A 216 -15.84 -1.80 11.25
C PRO A 216 -15.48 -3.07 12.03
N GLY A 217 -14.82 -2.91 13.17
CA GLY A 217 -14.39 -4.04 14.02
C GLY A 217 -13.20 -4.86 13.49
N SER A 218 -12.69 -4.58 12.29
CA SER A 218 -11.61 -5.35 11.63
C SER A 218 -10.35 -4.54 11.33
N GLY A 219 -10.24 -3.34 11.91
CA GLY A 219 -9.06 -2.49 11.81
C GLY A 219 -8.89 -1.80 10.45
N ALA A 220 -7.71 -1.22 10.26
CA ALA A 220 -7.36 -0.44 9.06
C ALA A 220 -6.37 -1.16 8.18
N HIS A 221 -6.55 -1.03 6.87
CA HIS A 221 -5.76 -1.70 5.83
C HIS A 221 -5.29 -0.68 4.81
N GLN A 222 -3.98 -0.53 4.67
CA GLN A 222 -3.42 0.33 3.64
C GLN A 222 -3.26 -0.46 2.34
N VAL A 223 -3.74 0.10 1.24
CA VAL A 223 -3.70 -0.51 -0.09
C VAL A 223 -3.18 0.46 -1.12
N ALA A 224 -2.34 -0.03 -2.02
CA ALA A 224 -2.00 0.63 -3.27
C ALA A 224 -2.82 -0.01 -4.40
N LEU A 225 -3.03 0.72 -5.50
CA LEU A 225 -3.51 0.09 -6.73
C LEU A 225 -2.41 -0.79 -7.32
N ASP A 226 -2.80 -1.91 -7.90
CA ASP A 226 -1.90 -2.74 -8.69
C ASP A 226 -1.31 -1.99 -9.91
N ASP A 227 -2.03 -0.95 -10.39
CA ASP A 227 -1.58 -0.04 -11.44
C ASP A 227 -2.15 1.37 -11.21
N GLY A 228 -1.30 2.39 -11.40
CA GLY A 228 -1.64 3.80 -11.22
C GLY A 228 -1.75 4.28 -9.76
N GLN A 229 -2.40 5.42 -9.57
CA GLN A 229 -2.61 6.07 -8.26
C GLN A 229 -4.10 6.40 -8.06
N PHE A 230 -4.50 6.63 -6.81
CA PHE A 230 -5.85 7.09 -6.51
C PHE A 230 -5.92 8.59 -6.73
N ALA A 231 -6.53 9.01 -7.83
CA ALA A 231 -6.84 10.40 -8.11
C ALA A 231 -8.32 10.66 -7.81
N GLU A 232 -8.61 11.75 -7.12
CA GLU A 232 -9.97 12.11 -6.72
C GLU A 232 -10.17 13.62 -6.65
N CYS A 233 -11.45 14.00 -6.56
CA CYS A 233 -11.93 15.35 -6.42
C CYS A 233 -12.87 15.46 -5.22
N ASP A 234 -12.87 16.63 -4.60
CA ASP A 234 -13.82 17.02 -3.56
C ASP A 234 -13.72 16.22 -2.25
N ASP A 235 -12.56 15.61 -1.98
CA ASP A 235 -12.28 14.82 -0.78
C ASP A 235 -13.39 13.78 -0.51
N THR A 236 -14.00 13.25 -1.57
CA THR A 236 -15.25 12.49 -1.48
C THR A 236 -15.12 11.14 -2.15
N VAL A 237 -15.57 10.10 -1.44
CA VAL A 237 -15.61 8.74 -1.95
C VAL A 237 -16.94 8.08 -1.65
N THR A 238 -17.54 7.50 -2.67
CA THR A 238 -18.71 6.62 -2.54
C THR A 238 -18.23 5.20 -2.27
N VAL A 239 -18.79 4.56 -1.25
CA VAL A 239 -18.27 3.30 -0.72
C VAL A 239 -19.40 2.30 -0.51
N THR A 240 -19.25 1.10 -1.09
CA THR A 240 -20.21 0.02 -0.84
C THR A 240 -20.00 -0.60 0.54
N ALA A 241 -21.03 -1.24 1.09
CA ALA A 241 -20.83 -2.19 2.18
C ALA A 241 -19.89 -3.33 1.76
N VAL A 242 -19.27 -3.99 2.74
CA VAL A 242 -18.51 -5.22 2.50
C VAL A 242 -19.43 -6.29 1.90
N SER A 243 -18.97 -6.93 0.83
CA SER A 243 -19.72 -7.92 0.08
C SER A 243 -18.97 -9.25 -0.07
N ALA A 244 -19.71 -10.36 -0.11
CA ALA A 244 -19.22 -11.68 -0.52
C ALA A 244 -19.17 -11.85 -2.04
N VAL A 245 -19.63 -10.86 -2.79
CA VAL A 245 -19.64 -10.84 -4.26
C VAL A 245 -18.73 -9.71 -4.71
N ARG A 246 -17.82 -10.03 -5.61
CA ARG A 246 -16.92 -9.05 -6.23
C ARG A 246 -17.74 -8.04 -7.05
N PRO A 247 -17.65 -6.74 -6.76
CA PRO A 247 -18.32 -5.72 -7.56
C PRO A 247 -17.62 -5.52 -8.91
N SER A 248 -18.38 -5.04 -9.90
CA SER A 248 -17.89 -4.60 -11.20
C SER A 248 -17.01 -3.36 -11.10
#